data_AF-T4VR14-F1
#
_entry.id   AF-T4VR14-F1
#
_cell.length_a   1.000
_cell.length_b   1.000
_cell.length_c   1.000
_cell.angle_alpha   90.00
_cell.angle_beta   90.00
_cell.angle_gamma   90.00
#
_symmetry.space_group_name_H-M   'P 1'
#
loop_
_entity.id
_entity.type
_entity.pdbx_description
1 polymer ?
#
loop_
_entity_poly.entity_id
_entity_poly.type
_entity_poly.pdbx_seq_one_letter_code
_entity_poly.pdbx_strand_id
1 'polypeptide(L)'
;MDKNKENFEFEEDPRYKQCNKEALMGLALGIVNLVWWFGFGYGLGSKPVKEYTYIFGFPTWFFMSCIAGGLLFSALTVIMINKFFKNMTLDALSEDELEEYRKEYK
;
A
#
# COMPACT_ATOMS: atom_id res chain seq x y z
N MET A 1 24.16 -10.44 -44.46
CA MET A 1 23.52 -11.76 -44.24
C MET A 1 22.98 -11.76 -42.82
N ASP A 2 21.70 -12.08 -42.73
CA ASP A 2 20.75 -11.78 -41.66
C ASP A 2 21.23 -11.90 -40.22
N LYS A 3 21.15 -10.76 -39.51
CA LYS A 3 20.96 -10.75 -38.06
C LYS A 3 19.51 -11.14 -37.82
N ASN A 4 19.27 -12.42 -37.57
CA ASN A 4 18.00 -12.92 -37.03
C ASN A 4 17.78 -12.26 -35.66
N LYS A 5 17.18 -11.06 -35.66
CA LYS A 5 16.61 -10.44 -34.47
C LYS A 5 15.34 -11.24 -34.20
N GLU A 6 15.48 -12.29 -33.40
CA GLU A 6 14.31 -12.83 -32.73
C GLU A 6 13.72 -11.69 -31.91
N ASN A 7 12.61 -11.13 -32.41
CA ASN A 7 11.78 -10.25 -31.60
C ASN A 7 11.19 -11.17 -30.54
N PHE A 8 11.85 -11.27 -29.39
CA PHE A 8 11.24 -11.78 -28.19
C PHE A 8 10.11 -10.82 -27.86
N GLU A 9 8.92 -11.15 -28.36
CA GLU A 9 7.69 -10.47 -28.01
C GLU A 9 7.46 -10.78 -26.53
N PHE A 10 7.85 -9.83 -25.67
CA PHE A 10 7.69 -9.96 -24.24
C PHE A 10 6.20 -9.95 -23.93
N GLU A 11 5.66 -11.12 -23.65
CA GLU A 11 4.29 -11.25 -23.22
C GLU A 11 4.18 -10.87 -21.74
N GLU A 12 3.48 -9.77 -21.47
CA GLU A 12 3.32 -9.24 -20.12
C GLU A 12 2.32 -10.10 -19.34
N ASP A 13 2.72 -10.53 -18.14
CA ASP A 13 1.90 -11.36 -17.28
C ASP A 13 0.62 -10.61 -16.85
N PRO A 14 -0.59 -11.15 -17.09
CA PRO A 14 -1.84 -10.49 -16.71
C PRO A 14 -1.94 -10.20 -15.19
N ARG A 15 -1.20 -10.95 -14.36
CA ARG A 15 -1.10 -10.74 -12.90
C ARG A 15 -0.51 -9.36 -12.56
N TYR A 16 0.34 -8.79 -13.41
CA TYR A 16 0.96 -7.48 -13.15
C TYR A 16 -0.05 -6.33 -13.09
N LYS A 17 -1.16 -6.40 -13.84
CA LYS A 17 -2.23 -5.40 -13.74
C LYS A 17 -2.82 -5.33 -12.33
N GLN A 18 -3.00 -6.49 -11.68
CA GLN A 18 -3.53 -6.57 -10.33
C GLN A 18 -2.48 -6.14 -9.30
N CYS A 19 -1.24 -6.63 -9.42
CA CYS A 19 -0.14 -6.22 -8.55
C CYS A 19 0.10 -4.70 -8.58
N ASN A 20 -0.01 -4.05 -9.75
CA ASN A 20 0.17 -2.61 -9.87
C ASN A 20 -0.95 -1.83 -9.14
N LYS A 21 -2.21 -2.31 -9.20
CA LYS A 21 -3.31 -1.73 -8.42
C LYS A 21 -3.07 -1.87 -6.93
N GLU A 22 -2.63 -3.04 -6.47
CA GLU A 22 -2.31 -3.31 -5.06
C GLU A 22 -1.15 -2.45 -4.57
N ALA A 23 -0.09 -2.31 -5.38
CA ALA A 23 1.04 -1.44 -5.09
C ALA A 23 0.61 0.03 -4.98
N LEU A 24 -0.25 0.51 -5.87
CA LEU A 24 -0.78 1.87 -5.82
C LEU A 24 -1.65 2.12 -4.58
N MET A 25 -2.46 1.14 -4.17
CA MET A 25 -3.24 1.21 -2.93
C MET A 25 -2.33 1.27 -1.69
N GLY A 26 -1.28 0.45 -1.66
CA GLY A 26 -0.27 0.48 -0.60
C GLY A 26 0.47 1.82 -0.54
N LEU A 27 0.85 2.36 -1.70
CA LEU A 27 1.47 3.68 -1.81
C LEU A 27 0.55 4.79 -1.29
N ALA A 28 -0.72 4.78 -1.70
CA ALA A 28 -1.71 5.73 -1.23
C ALA A 28 -1.88 5.67 0.30
N LEU A 29 -1.98 4.47 0.87
CA LEU A 29 -2.06 4.29 2.32
C LEU A 29 -0.82 4.82 3.04
N GLY A 30 0.37 4.58 2.48
CA GLY A 30 1.65 5.10 3.00
C GLY A 30 1.72 6.62 2.99
N ILE A 31 1.25 7.27 1.91
CA ILE A 31 1.18 8.74 1.82
C ILE A 31 0.20 9.29 2.86
N VAL A 32 -0.97 8.68 3.02
CA VAL A 32 -1.95 9.09 4.04
C VAL A 32 -1.37 8.93 5.44
N ASN A 33 -0.64 7.84 5.71
CA ASN A 33 0.08 7.64 6.97
C ASN A 33 1.10 8.74 7.22
N LEU A 34 1.89 9.09 6.20
CA LEU A 34 2.90 10.14 6.30
C LEU A 34 2.28 11.51 6.56
N VAL A 35 1.21 11.87 5.83
CA VAL A 35 0.48 13.13 6.02
C VAL A 35 -0.15 13.20 7.41
N TRP A 36 -0.77 12.10 7.88
CA TRP A 36 -1.31 12.02 9.23
C TRP A 36 -0.22 12.23 10.27
N TRP A 37 0.87 11.47 10.16
CA TRP A 37 1.96 11.53 11.12
C TRP A 37 2.61 12.93 11.15
N PHE A 38 2.86 13.54 9.99
CA PHE A 38 3.38 14.91 9.90
C PHE A 38 2.39 15.96 10.43
N GLY A 39 1.11 15.84 10.05
CA GLY A 39 0.07 16.79 10.44
C GLY A 39 -0.20 16.80 11.94
N PHE A 40 -0.31 15.62 12.55
CA PHE A 40 -0.50 15.51 14.01
C PHE A 40 0.81 15.72 14.76
N GLY A 41 1.94 15.26 14.24
CA GLY A 41 3.26 15.38 14.86
C GLY A 41 3.75 16.82 14.91
N TYR A 42 3.82 17.50 13.76
CA TYR A 42 4.32 18.87 13.68
C TYR A 42 3.22 19.92 13.84
N GLY A 43 1.99 19.65 13.38
CA GLY A 43 0.89 20.62 13.49
C GLY A 43 0.45 20.82 14.94
N LEU A 44 0.14 19.75 15.66
CA LEU A 44 -0.17 19.85 17.09
C LEU A 44 1.08 20.00 17.95
N GLY A 45 2.23 19.44 17.54
CA GLY A 45 3.51 19.55 18.25
C GLY A 45 4.25 20.89 18.10
N SER A 46 3.71 21.85 17.36
CA SER A 46 4.25 23.23 17.31
C SER A 46 3.63 24.16 18.35
N LYS A 47 2.70 23.68 19.19
CA LYS A 47 2.10 24.49 20.26
C LYS A 47 3.06 24.63 21.45
N PRO A 48 3.03 25.77 22.17
CA PRO A 48 3.86 25.93 23.37
C PRO A 48 3.53 24.86 24.41
N VAL A 49 4.57 24.32 25.06
CA VAL A 49 4.49 23.15 25.97
C VAL A 49 3.48 23.34 27.10
N LYS A 50 3.19 24.59 27.47
CA LYS A 50 2.22 24.98 28.50
C LYS A 50 0.76 24.75 28.13
N GLU A 51 0.44 24.66 26.84
CA GLU A 51 -0.92 24.41 26.33
C GLU A 51 -1.13 22.95 25.88
N TYR A 52 -0.13 22.08 26.07
CA TYR A 52 -0.31 20.69 25.72
C TYR A 52 -1.35 20.04 26.60
N THR A 53 -2.39 19.52 25.94
CA THR A 53 -3.25 18.52 26.54
C THR A 53 -2.44 17.23 26.66
N TYR A 54 -2.55 16.56 27.80
CA TYR A 54 -1.91 15.28 28.04
C TYR A 54 -2.98 14.19 28.05
N ILE A 55 -2.74 13.12 27.31
CA ILE A 55 -3.57 11.93 27.28
C ILE A 55 -2.72 10.79 27.82
N PHE A 56 -3.16 10.16 28.92
CA PHE A 56 -2.42 9.10 29.61
C PHE A 56 -0.97 9.48 30.01
N GLY A 57 -0.70 10.75 30.29
CA GLY A 57 0.63 11.24 30.68
C GLY A 57 1.55 11.59 29.50
N PHE A 58 1.11 11.41 28.25
CA PHE A 58 1.84 11.82 27.06
C PHE A 58 1.21 13.06 26.42
N PRO A 59 1.99 13.94 25.78
CA PRO A 59 1.43 15.02 24.97
C PRO A 59 0.47 14.46 23.91
N THR A 60 -0.68 15.11 23.71
CA THR A 60 -1.71 14.66 22.76
C THR A 60 -1.15 14.41 21.35
N TRP A 61 -0.19 15.21 20.89
CA TRP A 61 0.43 15.03 19.58
C TRP A 61 1.16 13.68 19.47
N PHE A 62 1.84 13.23 20.53
CA PHE A 62 2.52 11.93 20.56
C PHE A 62 1.51 10.78 20.60
N PHE A 63 0.48 10.91 21.45
CA PHE A 63 -0.57 9.91 21.54
C PHE A 63 -1.30 9.73 20.20
N MET A 64 -1.62 10.84 19.52
CA MET A 64 -2.32 10.81 18.23
C MET A 64 -1.43 10.32 17.08
N SER A 65 -0.16 10.69 17.04
CA SER A 65 0.74 10.29 15.96
C SER A 65 1.22 8.85 16.10
N CYS A 66 1.56 8.40 17.32
CA CYS A 66 2.18 7.10 17.54
C CYS A 66 1.17 6.02 17.90
N ILE A 67 0.30 6.26 18.89
CA ILE A 67 -0.61 5.23 19.42
C ILE A 67 -1.87 5.16 18.57
N ALA A 68 -2.60 6.27 18.43
CA ALA A 68 -3.82 6.30 17.63
C ALA A 68 -3.51 6.08 16.13
N GLY A 69 -2.49 6.75 15.61
CA GLY A 69 -2.00 6.54 14.25
C GLY A 69 -1.58 5.08 14.02
N GLY A 70 -0.73 4.52 14.89
CA GLY A 70 -0.31 3.12 14.78
C GLY A 70 -1.50 2.16 14.70
N LEU A 71 -2.43 2.25 15.65
CA LEU A 71 -3.63 1.39 15.66
C LEU A 71 -4.52 1.58 14.43
N LEU A 72 -4.77 2.84 14.04
CA LEU A 72 -5.60 3.16 12.88
C LEU A 72 -5.01 2.60 11.59
N PHE A 73 -3.73 2.87 11.32
CA PHE A 73 -3.08 2.44 10.09
C PHE A 73 -2.79 0.93 10.06
N SER A 74 -2.51 0.29 11.20
CA SER A 74 -2.48 -1.17 11.28
C SER A 74 -3.84 -1.78 10.94
N ALA A 75 -4.94 -1.27 11.51
CA ALA A 75 -6.28 -1.76 11.21
C ALA A 75 -6.65 -1.55 9.73
N LEU A 76 -6.37 -0.37 9.18
CA LEU A 76 -6.59 -0.08 7.75
C LEU A 76 -5.77 -1.02 6.85
N THR A 77 -4.52 -1.31 7.22
CA THR A 77 -3.67 -2.26 6.46
C THR A 77 -4.26 -3.66 6.48
N VAL A 78 -4.73 -4.15 7.64
CA VAL A 78 -5.39 -5.46 7.76
C VAL A 78 -6.66 -5.52 6.91
N ILE A 79 -7.49 -4.46 6.94
CA ILE A 79 -8.70 -4.38 6.10
C ILE A 79 -8.33 -4.36 4.62
N MET A 80 -7.30 -3.60 4.25
CA MET A 80 -6.82 -3.48 2.87
C MET A 80 -6.38 -4.84 2.34
N ILE A 81 -5.55 -5.57 3.08
CA ILE A 81 -5.06 -6.90 2.68
C ILE A 81 -6.24 -7.88 2.58
N ASN A 82 -7.12 -7.94 3.58
CA ASN A 82 -8.21 -8.92 3.57
C ASN A 82 -9.28 -8.67 2.50
N LYS A 83 -9.51 -7.41 2.10
CA LYS A 83 -10.60 -7.06 1.19
C LYS A 83 -10.16 -6.79 -0.25
N PHE A 84 -8.92 -6.34 -0.46
CA PHE A 84 -8.47 -5.86 -1.77
C PHE A 84 -7.34 -6.69 -2.38
N PHE A 85 -6.53 -7.36 -1.55
CA PHE A 85 -5.41 -8.15 -2.06
C PHE A 85 -5.90 -9.53 -2.47
N LYS A 86 -5.48 -9.97 -3.66
CA LYS A 86 -5.76 -11.32 -4.14
C LYS A 86 -4.52 -12.19 -3.95
N ASN A 87 -4.72 -13.38 -3.36
CA ASN A 87 -3.67 -14.38 -3.35
C ASN A 87 -3.44 -14.89 -4.78
N MET A 88 -2.19 -14.85 -5.22
CA MET A 88 -1.77 -15.29 -6.55
C MET A 88 -0.56 -16.20 -6.43
N THR A 89 -0.48 -17.20 -7.31
CA THR A 89 0.68 -18.09 -7.36
C THR A 89 1.88 -17.34 -7.96
N LEU A 90 3.08 -17.67 -7.49
CA LEU A 90 4.33 -17.18 -8.09
C LEU A 90 4.90 -18.16 -9.12
N ASP A 91 4.26 -19.32 -9.27
CA ASP A 91 4.67 -20.36 -10.21
C ASP A 91 4.35 -19.96 -11.66
N ALA A 92 4.98 -20.68 -12.59
CA ALA A 92 4.66 -20.57 -14.01
C ALA A 92 3.23 -21.06 -14.24
N LEU A 93 2.41 -20.19 -14.84
CA LEU A 93 1.05 -20.52 -15.23
C LEU A 93 1.09 -21.36 -16.51
N SER A 94 0.23 -22.38 -16.58
CA SER A 94 -0.06 -23.06 -17.83
C SER A 94 -0.80 -22.13 -18.82
N GLU A 95 -0.83 -22.48 -20.12
CA GLU A 95 -1.54 -21.67 -21.12
C GLU A 95 -3.03 -21.51 -20.80
N ASP A 96 -3.67 -22.55 -20.27
CA ASP A 96 -5.08 -22.53 -19.86
C ASP A 96 -5.33 -21.55 -18.70
N GLU A 97 -4.43 -21.53 -17.70
CA GLU A 97 -4.51 -20.59 -16.58
C GLU A 97 -4.27 -19.15 -17.05
N LEU A 98 -3.30 -18.92 -17.94
CA LEU A 98 -3.03 -17.60 -18.51
C LEU A 98 -4.25 -17.03 -19.25
N GLU A 99 -4.98 -17.85 -20.00
CA GLU A 99 -6.22 -17.43 -20.65
C GLU A 99 -7.32 -17.06 -19.65
N GLU A 100 -7.44 -17.80 -18.55
CA GLU A 100 -8.40 -17.53 -17.49
C GLU A 100 -8.09 -16.20 -16.79
N TYR A 101 -6.83 -15.99 -16.38
CA TYR A 101 -6.37 -14.71 -15.83
C TYR A 101 -6.58 -13.56 -16.83
N ARG A 102 -6.34 -13.75 -18.14
CA ARG A 102 -6.62 -12.71 -19.13
C ARG A 102 -8.11 -12.36 -19.24
N LYS A 103 -9.02 -13.31 -19.05
CA LYS A 103 -10.47 -13.04 -19.03
C LYS A 103 -10.86 -12.31 -17.76
N GLU A 104 -10.29 -12.68 -16.61
CA GLU A 104 -10.60 -12.08 -15.31
C GLU A 104 -10.06 -10.65 -15.17
N TYR A 105 -8.87 -10.37 -15.72
CA TYR A 105 -8.16 -9.08 -15.60
C TYR A 105 -8.10 -8.28 -16.91
N LYS A 106 -9.00 -8.56 -17.86
CA LYS A 106 -9.05 -7.86 -19.15
C LYS A 106 -9.34 -6.37 -18.99
#